data_AF-A0A367GA60-F1
#
_entry.id   AF-A0A367GA60-F1
#
_cell.length_a   1.000
_cell.length_b   1.000
_cell.length_c   1.000
_cell.angle_alpha   90.00
_cell.angle_beta   90.00
_cell.angle_gamma   90.00
#
_symmetry.space_group_name_H-M   'P 1'
#
loop_
_entity.id
_entity.type
_entity.pdbx_description
1 polymer ?
#
loop_
_entity_poly.entity_id
_entity_poly.type
_entity_poly.pdbx_seq_one_letter_code
_entity_poly.pdbx_strand_id
1 'polypeptide(L)' 'MDGANCLTVGKRHLSQREAAMEAVQAIGLNQICDVESSVFVGYEQYGEMISSRLEEMTSEFVRDCGK' A
#
# COMPACT_ATOMS: atom_id res chain seq x y z
N MET A 1 -7.53 7.84 4.99
CA MET A 1 -7.56 6.79 6.03
C MET A 1 -6.50 7.11 7.09
N ASP A 2 -6.85 7.85 8.13
CA ASP A 2 -5.94 8.15 9.26
C ASP A 2 -5.94 6.97 10.27
N GLY A 3 -5.55 5.79 9.78
CA GLY A 3 -5.67 4.52 10.50
C GLY A 3 -4.96 4.49 11.86
N ALA A 4 -5.29 3.45 12.64
CA ALA A 4 -4.74 3.19 13.98
C ALA A 4 -3.19 3.23 14.02
N ASN A 5 -2.63 3.38 15.23
CA ASN A 5 -1.18 3.29 15.45
C ASN A 5 -0.62 1.99 14.85
N CYS A 6 0.49 2.09 14.13
CA CYS A 6 1.17 0.93 13.60
C CYS A 6 1.83 0.15 14.75
N LEU A 7 1.51 -1.14 14.87
CA LEU A 7 1.98 -1.97 15.99
C LEU A 7 3.46 -2.36 15.87
N THR A 8 4.07 -2.18 14.69
CA THR A 8 5.41 -2.68 14.36
C THR A 8 6.50 -1.60 14.41
N VAL A 9 6.14 -0.32 14.59
CA VAL A 9 7.09 0.81 14.63
C VAL A 9 7.62 1.12 16.04
N GLY A 10 7.29 0.29 17.02
CA GLY A 10 7.73 0.44 18.41
C GLY A 10 7.18 1.71 19.05
N LYS A 11 8.05 2.53 19.66
CA LYS A 11 7.67 3.79 20.32
C LYS A 11 7.48 4.97 19.36
N ARG A 12 7.74 4.78 18.06
CA ARG A 12 7.49 5.80 17.06
C ARG A 12 5.97 5.82 16.83
N HIS A 13 5.30 6.90 17.21
CA HIS A 13 3.83 7.01 17.13
C HIS A 13 3.39 7.26 15.68
N LEU A 14 3.70 6.32 14.78
CA LEU A 14 3.33 6.40 13.38
C LEU A 14 1.98 5.72 13.18
N SER A 15 1.15 6.33 12.35
CA SER A 15 -0.02 5.67 11.80
C SER A 15 0.39 4.49 10.91
N GLN A 16 -0.53 3.54 10.70
CA GLN A 16 -0.35 2.46 9.72
C GLN A 16 -0.05 2.99 8.30
N ARG A 17 -0.55 4.18 7.97
CA ARG A 17 -0.26 4.85 6.70
C ARG A 17 1.20 5.27 6.62
N GLU A 18 1.66 6.06 7.58
CA GLU A 18 3.04 6.55 7.63
C GLU A 18 4.06 5.40 7.67
N ALA A 19 3.79 4.38 8.48
CA ALA A 19 4.66 3.20 8.56
C ALA A 19 4.77 2.45 7.22
N ALA A 20 3.68 2.35 6.46
CA ALA A 20 3.70 1.71 5.15
C ALA A 20 4.43 2.56 4.11
N MET A 21 4.25 3.88 4.13
CA MET A 21 4.99 4.80 3.26
C MET A 21 6.49 4.75 3.54
N GLU A 22 6.92 4.76 4.82
CA GLU A 22 8.33 4.58 5.20
C GLU A 22 8.89 3.27 4.67
N ALA A 23 8.13 2.17 4.78
CA ALA A 23 8.58 0.87 4.29
C ALA A 23 8.74 0.88 2.76
N VAL A 24 7.75 1.37 2.02
CA VAL A 24 7.85 1.43 0.55
C VAL A 24 8.98 2.36 0.11
N GLN A 25 9.22 3.47 0.81
CA GLN A 25 10.35 4.35 0.51
C GLN A 25 11.70 3.66 0.74
N ALA A 26 11.81 2.84 1.79
CA ALA A 26 13.06 2.18 2.15
C ALA A 26 13.40 0.95 1.29
N ILE A 27 12.39 0.13 0.95
CA ILE A 27 12.59 -1.18 0.30
C ILE A 27 11.79 -1.37 -0.99
N GLY A 28 11.07 -0.35 -1.43
CA GLY A 28 10.17 -0.43 -2.58
C GLY A 28 8.90 -1.23 -2.29
N LEU A 29 8.03 -1.30 -3.29
CA LEU A 29 6.89 -2.20 -3.30
C LEU A 29 7.37 -3.60 -3.75
N ASN A 30 7.62 -4.50 -2.79
CA ASN A 30 8.13 -5.86 -3.05
C ASN A 30 7.05 -6.83 -3.58
N GLN A 31 6.26 -6.40 -4.57
CA GLN A 31 5.34 -7.26 -5.29
C GLN A 31 6.08 -8.00 -6.42
N ILE A 32 5.89 -9.32 -6.50
CA ILE A 32 6.49 -10.14 -7.55
C ILE A 32 5.74 -9.95 -8.89
N CYS A 33 4.43 -9.75 -8.80
CA CYS A 33 3.53 -9.44 -9.92
C CYS A 33 2.30 -8.69 -9.40
N ASP A 34 1.51 -8.14 -10.32
CA ASP A 34 0.22 -7.55 -9.99
C ASP A 34 -0.75 -8.59 -9.41
N VAL A 35 -1.70 -8.10 -8.60
CA VAL A 35 -2.77 -8.93 -8.04
C VAL A 35 -3.90 -9.02 -9.07
N GLU A 36 -4.22 -10.23 -9.52
CA GLU A 36 -5.31 -10.45 -10.46
C GLU A 36 -6.67 -10.12 -9.81
N SER A 37 -7.52 -9.35 -10.49
CA SER A 37 -8.83 -8.93 -9.95
C SER A 37 -9.77 -10.10 -9.66
N SER A 38 -9.60 -11.24 -10.34
CA SER A 38 -10.45 -12.43 -10.16
C SER A 38 -10.36 -13.02 -8.75
N VAL A 39 -9.27 -12.78 -8.02
CA VAL A 39 -9.10 -13.26 -6.64
C VAL A 39 -10.11 -12.62 -5.68
N PHE A 40 -10.73 -11.51 -6.09
CA PHE A 40 -11.72 -10.77 -5.30
C PHE A 40 -13.18 -11.06 -5.73
N VAL A 41 -13.44 -12.06 -6.58
CA VAL A 41 -14.83 -12.44 -6.92
C VAL A 41 -15.57 -12.88 -5.64
N GLY A 42 -16.70 -12.23 -5.34
CA GLY A 42 -17.46 -12.41 -4.09
C GLY A 42 -16.91 -11.60 -2.89
N TYR A 43 -15.86 -10.80 -3.12
CA TYR A 43 -15.13 -9.99 -2.14
C TYR A 43 -14.73 -8.64 -2.74
N GLU A 44 -15.56 -8.06 -3.59
CA GLU A 44 -15.25 -6.91 -4.45
C GLU A 44 -14.79 -5.69 -3.61
N GLN A 45 -15.41 -5.48 -2.46
CA GLN A 45 -15.04 -4.43 -1.50
C GLN A 45 -13.58 -4.53 -1.02
N TYR A 46 -13.03 -5.74 -0.91
CA TYR A 46 -11.63 -5.93 -0.55
C TYR A 46 -10.70 -5.64 -1.73
N GLY A 47 -11.14 -5.93 -2.95
CA GLY A 47 -10.45 -5.55 -4.18
C GLY A 47 -10.34 -4.02 -4.32
N GLU A 48 -11.41 -3.29 -4.00
CA GLU A 48 -11.36 -1.83 -3.99
C GLU A 48 -10.41 -1.30 -2.91
N MET A 49 -10.49 -1.84 -1.68
CA MET A 49 -9.62 -1.40 -0.58
C MET A 49 -8.13 -1.61 -0.87
N ILE A 50 -7.73 -2.76 -1.42
CA ILE A 50 -6.32 -3.00 -1.77
C ILE A 50 -5.89 -2.11 -2.94
N SER A 51 -6.75 -1.88 -3.92
CA SER A 51 -6.44 -1.04 -5.09
C SER A 51 -6.19 0.40 -4.66
N SER A 52 -7.07 0.98 -3.84
CA SER A 52 -6.86 2.31 -3.27
C SER A 52 -5.59 2.41 -2.43
N ARG A 53 -5.27 1.35 -1.65
CA ARG A 53 -4.05 1.34 -0.83
C ARG A 53 -2.77 1.24 -1.68
N LEU A 54 -2.79 0.45 -2.74
CA LEU A 54 -1.67 0.35 -3.68
C LEU A 54 -1.47 1.66 -4.44
N GLU A 55 -2.53 2.29 -4.92
CA GLU A 55 -2.47 3.61 -5.56
C GLU A 55 -1.86 4.65 -4.61
N GLU A 56 -2.31 4.69 -3.36
CA GLU A 56 -1.76 5.60 -2.34
C GLU A 56 -0.26 5.38 -2.11
N MET A 57 0.18 4.11 -2.04
CA MET A 57 1.58 3.74 -1.81
C MET A 57 2.46 3.89 -3.06
N THR A 58 1.86 3.93 -4.27
CA THR A 58 2.58 4.01 -5.56
C THR A 58 2.54 5.39 -6.19
N SER A 59 1.61 6.28 -5.79
CA SER A 59 1.43 7.63 -6.33
C SER A 59 2.72 8.48 -6.33
N GLU A 60 3.66 8.24 -5.40
CA GLU A 60 4.97 8.90 -5.38
C GLU A 60 6.03 8.29 -6.32
N PHE A 61 5.75 7.11 -6.90
CA PHE A 61 6.67 6.33 -7.77
C PHE A 61 6.28 6.33 -9.26
N VAL A 62 5.07 6.78 -9.64
CA VAL A 62 4.55 6.70 -11.03
C VAL A 62 5.30 7.60 -12.04
N ARG A 63 6.30 8.39 -11.64
CA ARG A 63 7.02 9.27 -12.59
C ARG A 63 8.10 8.62 -13.46
N ASP A 64 8.48 7.35 -13.28
CA ASP A 64 9.61 6.77 -14.03
C ASP A 64 9.30 5.53 -14.89
N CYS A 65 8.04 5.32 -15.28
CA CYS A 65 7.74 4.39 -16.38
C CYS A 65 6.73 5.00 -17.34
N GLY A 66 7.23 5.74 -18.33
CA GLY A 66 6.48 6.02 -19.54
C GLY A 66 6.76 7.36 -20.21
N LYS A 67 7.93 7.50 -20.85
CA LYS A 67 8.02 7.69 -22.32
C LYS A 67 9.46 7.51 -22.80
#